data_AF-A0A8B8NA70-F1
#
_entry.id   AF-A0A8B8NA70-F1
#
_cell.length_a   1.000
_cell.length_b   1.000
_cell.length_c   1.000
_cell.angle_alpha   90.00
_cell.angle_beta   90.00
_cell.angle_gamma   90.00
#
_symmetry.space_group_name_H-M   'P 1'
#
loop_
_entity.id
_entity.type
_entity.pdbx_description
1 polymer ?
#
loop_
_entity_poly.entity_id
_entity_poly.type
_entity_poly.pdbx_seq_one_letter_code
_entity_poly.pdbx_strand_id
1 'polypeptide(L)'
;MLAPPPEGTFYIEETNLPVRDPPKDGAQIPKDGFPEQVPLLTHDDVQSNSNPQKNGKIKQMLVFLYEKLKLKQILQPPIIASILAMVLGVIPFFKKLIFTSDAPLFFFTDSCIILGEAMIPCILLALGGNLVDGPGSSKLGLRTTAAIIFARLLLVPPVGLGIVMLADKLGFLPAGDQMFRFVLLLQHSMPTSVLSGAVASLRGCGREAAAVLFWVHIFAIFSMAGWVTLYLNLLF
;
A
#
# COMPACT_ATOMS: atom_id res chain seq x y z
N MET A 1 -12.95 25.22 -37.54
CA MET A 1 -13.87 24.07 -37.49
C MET A 1 -13.28 22.96 -38.33
N LEU A 2 -12.65 21.95 -37.69
CA LEU A 2 -12.22 20.72 -38.33
C LEU A 2 -12.89 19.57 -37.59
N ALA A 3 -13.61 18.72 -38.31
CA ALA A 3 -14.29 17.55 -37.76
C ALA A 3 -13.27 16.44 -37.43
N PRO A 4 -13.49 15.65 -36.36
CA PRO A 4 -12.67 14.47 -36.08
C PRO A 4 -13.03 13.29 -37.00
N PRO A 5 -12.07 12.40 -37.34
CA PRO A 5 -12.27 11.24 -38.20
C PRO A 5 -13.05 10.10 -37.52
N PRO A 6 -13.71 9.20 -38.29
CA PRO A 6 -14.68 8.23 -37.80
C PRO A 6 -14.07 7.04 -37.04
N GLU A 7 -14.79 6.59 -36.00
CA GLU A 7 -14.43 5.53 -35.07
C GLU A 7 -14.35 4.14 -35.74
N GLY A 8 -13.18 3.49 -35.64
CA GLY A 8 -12.98 2.10 -35.99
C GLY A 8 -13.14 1.20 -34.75
N THR A 9 -14.15 0.34 -34.77
CA THR A 9 -14.43 -0.67 -33.73
C THR A 9 -13.43 -1.83 -33.81
N PHE A 10 -12.57 -1.99 -32.81
CA PHE A 10 -11.78 -3.21 -32.63
C PHE A 10 -12.57 -4.22 -31.79
N TYR A 11 -13.20 -5.17 -32.47
CA TYR A 11 -13.66 -6.42 -31.86
C TYR A 11 -12.46 -7.35 -31.68
N ILE A 12 -12.22 -7.82 -30.46
CA ILE A 12 -11.27 -8.90 -30.18
C ILE A 12 -12.07 -10.21 -30.18
N GLU A 13 -11.77 -11.07 -31.14
CA GLU A 13 -12.31 -12.41 -31.32
C GLU A 13 -11.69 -13.36 -30.28
N GLU A 14 -12.52 -14.02 -29.45
CA GLU A 14 -12.08 -15.02 -28.47
C GLU A 14 -11.80 -16.37 -29.15
N THR A 15 -10.55 -16.60 -29.56
CA THR A 15 -10.11 -17.92 -30.02
C THR A 15 -9.85 -18.85 -28.84
N ASN A 16 -10.74 -19.83 -28.69
CA ASN A 16 -10.68 -20.95 -27.75
C ASN A 16 -9.48 -21.87 -28.06
N LEU A 17 -8.63 -22.15 -27.07
CA LEU A 17 -7.55 -23.17 -27.15
C LEU A 17 -7.92 -24.39 -26.29
N PRO A 18 -7.81 -25.63 -26.81
CA PRO A 18 -8.14 -26.84 -26.06
C PRO A 18 -6.95 -27.39 -25.25
N VAL A 19 -7.26 -27.85 -24.04
CA VAL A 19 -6.41 -28.59 -23.10
C VAL A 19 -6.24 -30.04 -23.56
N ARG A 20 -5.02 -30.61 -23.47
CA ARG A 20 -4.79 -32.06 -23.63
C ARG A 20 -3.68 -32.56 -22.70
N ASP A 21 -4.05 -33.47 -21.80
CA ASP A 21 -3.20 -34.20 -20.84
C ASP A 21 -2.30 -35.26 -21.52
N PRO A 22 -1.22 -35.75 -20.85
CA PRO A 22 -0.29 -36.73 -21.42
C PRO A 22 -0.65 -38.19 -21.07
N PRO A 23 -0.25 -39.18 -21.89
CA PRO A 23 -0.16 -40.57 -21.46
C PRO A 23 1.27 -41.14 -21.49
N LYS A 24 1.38 -42.27 -20.79
CA LYS A 24 2.54 -42.91 -20.17
C LYS A 24 3.31 -43.91 -21.05
N ASP A 25 4.44 -44.32 -20.47
CA ASP A 25 5.09 -45.66 -20.46
C ASP A 25 5.88 -46.18 -21.68
N GLY A 26 7.15 -46.52 -21.40
CA GLY A 26 7.76 -47.80 -21.77
C GLY A 26 8.86 -47.76 -22.84
N ALA A 27 10.11 -48.06 -22.44
CA ALA A 27 10.90 -49.19 -22.96
C ALA A 27 12.45 -49.04 -22.78
N GLN A 28 13.00 -49.98 -21.99
CA GLN A 28 14.21 -50.80 -22.24
C GLN A 28 15.64 -50.31 -21.88
N ILE A 29 16.40 -51.29 -21.37
CA ILE A 29 17.69 -51.36 -20.64
C ILE A 29 18.79 -51.91 -21.62
N PRO A 30 20.05 -52.32 -21.26
CA PRO A 30 21.03 -52.04 -20.17
C PRO A 30 22.52 -51.90 -20.65
N LYS A 31 23.49 -51.94 -19.69
CA LYS A 31 24.93 -52.36 -19.78
C LYS A 31 25.97 -51.24 -20.01
N ASP A 32 27.16 -51.18 -19.41
CA ASP A 32 28.00 -52.04 -18.53
C ASP A 32 29.11 -51.15 -17.90
N GLY A 33 29.72 -51.57 -16.78
CA GLY A 33 31.14 -51.27 -16.48
C GLY A 33 31.48 -50.31 -15.33
N PHE A 34 31.92 -50.88 -14.18
CA PHE A 34 32.87 -50.27 -13.24
C PHE A 34 34.27 -50.89 -13.52
N PRO A 35 35.41 -50.20 -13.27
CA PRO A 35 36.00 -50.25 -11.92
C PRO A 35 36.74 -48.98 -11.43
N GLU A 36 36.85 -48.92 -10.10
CA GLU A 36 37.97 -48.41 -9.27
C GLU A 36 38.51 -46.96 -9.43
N GLN A 37 38.34 -46.17 -8.36
CA GLN A 37 39.43 -45.78 -7.45
C GLN A 37 38.91 -44.97 -6.23
N VAL A 38 39.22 -45.47 -5.03
CA VAL A 38 39.27 -44.77 -3.71
C VAL A 38 40.59 -45.30 -3.10
N PRO A 39 41.34 -44.65 -2.17
CA PRO A 39 40.95 -43.53 -1.29
C PRO A 39 42.08 -42.51 -0.95
N LEU A 40 41.73 -41.37 -0.31
CA LEU A 40 42.61 -40.76 0.70
C LEU A 40 41.80 -39.87 1.68
N LEU A 41 41.58 -40.36 2.90
CA LEU A 41 41.27 -39.58 4.12
C LEU A 41 42.54 -38.80 4.53
N THR A 42 42.58 -37.66 5.23
CA THR A 42 41.90 -37.30 6.50
C THR A 42 42.26 -35.86 6.90
N HIS A 43 41.52 -35.32 7.88
CA HIS A 43 41.75 -34.17 8.78
C HIS A 43 41.30 -32.80 8.27
N ASP A 44 40.50 -32.00 8.98
CA ASP A 44 39.71 -32.18 10.20
C ASP A 44 38.77 -30.98 10.33
N ASP A 45 37.58 -31.23 10.85
CA ASP A 45 36.69 -30.38 11.63
C ASP A 45 36.81 -28.85 11.57
N VAL A 46 35.78 -28.19 11.01
CA VAL A 46 35.03 -27.16 11.77
C VAL A 46 33.53 -27.32 11.52
N GLN A 47 32.87 -27.81 12.55
CA GLN A 47 31.43 -27.87 12.78
C GLN A 47 30.78 -26.48 12.66
N SER A 48 30.07 -26.22 11.55
CA SER A 48 29.14 -25.09 11.45
C SER A 48 27.73 -25.54 11.82
N ASN A 49 27.45 -25.46 13.11
CA ASN A 49 26.17 -25.74 13.71
C ASN A 49 25.19 -24.61 13.35
N SER A 50 24.45 -24.76 12.25
CA SER A 50 23.29 -23.91 11.96
C SER A 50 22.05 -24.76 11.66
N ASN A 51 21.08 -24.57 12.53
CA ASN A 51 19.83 -25.30 12.66
C ASN A 51 18.98 -25.21 11.36
N PRO A 52 18.91 -26.25 10.50
CA PRO A 52 18.26 -26.15 9.17
C PRO A 52 16.72 -26.15 9.28
N GLN A 53 16.17 -26.58 10.42
CA GLN A 53 14.73 -26.78 10.61
C GLN A 53 13.95 -25.46 10.77
N LYS A 54 14.58 -24.39 11.27
CA LYS A 54 13.93 -23.07 11.45
C LYS A 54 13.83 -22.31 10.13
N ASN A 55 14.86 -22.40 9.27
CA ASN A 55 14.88 -21.76 7.95
C ASN A 55 13.86 -22.35 6.97
N GLY A 56 13.63 -23.67 7.01
CA GLY A 56 12.62 -24.32 6.17
C GLY A 56 11.20 -23.83 6.46
N LYS A 57 10.85 -23.68 7.75
CA LYS A 57 9.54 -23.19 8.18
C LYS A 57 9.31 -21.72 7.82
N ILE A 58 10.32 -20.86 7.96
CA ILE A 58 10.21 -19.43 7.61
C ILE A 58 10.09 -19.26 6.09
N LYS A 59 10.85 -20.03 5.30
CA LYS A 59 10.73 -20.02 3.84
C LYS A 59 9.36 -20.52 3.38
N GLN A 60 8.86 -21.61 3.96
CA GLN A 60 7.51 -22.12 3.65
C GLN A 60 6.42 -21.12 4.05
N MET A 61 6.57 -20.43 5.18
CA MET A 61 5.63 -19.40 5.61
C MET A 61 5.69 -18.17 4.70
N LEU A 62 6.88 -17.75 4.26
CA LEU A 62 7.07 -16.68 3.27
C LEU A 62 6.52 -17.04 1.89
N VAL A 63 6.69 -18.28 1.43
CA VAL A 63 6.15 -18.76 0.16
C VAL A 63 4.61 -18.85 0.25
N PHE A 64 4.09 -19.37 1.36
CA PHE A 64 2.65 -19.41 1.61
C PHE A 64 2.05 -18.00 1.70
N LEU A 65 2.73 -17.05 2.38
CA LEU A 65 2.36 -15.63 2.36
C LEU A 65 2.48 -15.05 0.95
N TYR A 66 3.53 -15.35 0.20
CA TYR A 66 3.74 -14.83 -1.14
C TYR A 66 2.59 -15.25 -2.09
N GLU A 67 2.17 -16.50 -2.00
CA GLU A 67 1.12 -17.09 -2.81
C GLU A 67 -0.27 -16.63 -2.37
N LYS A 68 -0.54 -16.58 -1.05
CA LYS A 68 -1.82 -16.08 -0.50
C LYS A 68 -1.99 -14.58 -0.68
N LEU A 69 -0.91 -13.81 -0.61
CA LEU A 69 -0.96 -12.35 -0.57
C LEU A 69 -0.87 -11.72 -1.96
N LYS A 70 -0.72 -12.50 -3.05
CA LYS A 70 -0.48 -12.01 -4.43
C LYS A 70 0.40 -10.76 -4.37
N LEU A 71 1.63 -10.88 -3.86
CA LEU A 71 2.44 -9.71 -3.45
C LEU A 71 2.54 -8.62 -4.53
N LYS A 72 2.48 -9.00 -5.80
CA LYS A 72 2.43 -8.09 -6.97
C LYS A 72 1.24 -7.11 -6.96
N GLN A 73 0.14 -7.44 -6.29
CA GLN A 73 -1.10 -6.67 -6.21
C GLN A 73 -1.24 -5.87 -4.91
N ILE A 74 -0.54 -6.25 -3.84
CA ILE A 74 -0.54 -5.56 -2.54
C ILE A 74 0.65 -4.60 -2.38
N LEU A 75 1.81 -4.90 -2.99
CA LEU A 75 2.99 -4.02 -2.98
C LEU A 75 2.81 -2.90 -3.99
N GLN A 76 1.86 -2.02 -3.72
CA GLN A 76 1.75 -0.80 -4.48
C GLN A 76 3.04 0.01 -4.30
N PRO A 77 3.52 0.72 -5.34
CA PRO A 77 4.73 1.53 -5.25
C PRO A 77 4.80 2.44 -4.00
N PRO A 78 3.70 3.07 -3.54
CA PRO A 78 3.71 3.89 -2.31
C PRO A 78 4.06 3.10 -1.04
N ILE A 79 3.67 1.83 -0.94
CA ILE A 79 3.94 1.00 0.25
C ILE A 79 5.42 0.64 0.30
N ILE A 80 6.00 0.22 -0.83
CA ILE A 80 7.43 -0.07 -0.92
C ILE A 80 8.24 1.18 -0.60
N ALA A 81 7.87 2.33 -1.18
CA ALA A 81 8.53 3.60 -0.91
C ALA A 81 8.45 3.99 0.59
N SER A 82 7.30 3.80 1.23
CA SER A 82 7.11 4.09 2.66
C SER A 82 7.99 3.21 3.56
N ILE A 83 8.09 1.92 3.25
CA ILE A 83 8.95 0.99 4.01
C ILE A 83 10.42 1.37 3.85
N LEU A 84 10.86 1.64 2.62
CA LEU A 84 12.24 2.08 2.36
C LEU A 84 12.55 3.39 3.09
N ALA A 85 11.65 4.38 3.01
CA ALA A 85 11.80 5.65 3.71
C ALA A 85 11.90 5.47 5.24
N MET A 86 11.08 4.58 5.81
CA MET A 86 11.14 4.25 7.24
C MET A 86 12.48 3.61 7.62
N VAL A 87 12.99 2.65 6.84
CA VAL A 87 14.30 2.02 7.08
C VAL A 87 15.43 3.04 7.02
N LEU A 88 15.43 3.92 6.02
CA LEU A 88 16.42 4.99 5.89
C LEU A 88 16.34 6.01 7.04
N GLY A 89 15.15 6.30 7.55
CA GLY A 89 14.94 7.23 8.66
C GLY A 89 15.32 6.69 10.03
N VAL A 90 15.21 5.37 10.25
CA VAL A 90 15.57 4.73 11.53
C VAL A 90 17.09 4.57 11.68
N ILE A 91 17.82 4.35 10.58
CA ILE A 91 19.27 4.17 10.63
C ILE A 91 19.96 5.54 10.75
N PRO A 92 20.67 5.85 11.84
CA PRO A 92 21.22 7.18 12.09
C PRO A 92 22.27 7.61 11.07
N PHE A 93 22.99 6.66 10.46
CA PHE A 93 23.96 6.92 9.39
C PHE A 93 23.27 7.46 8.13
N PHE A 94 22.25 6.74 7.61
CA PHE A 94 21.48 7.18 6.45
C PHE A 94 20.67 8.44 6.76
N LYS A 95 20.11 8.55 7.97
CA LYS A 95 19.41 9.76 8.41
C LYS A 95 20.31 11.00 8.30
N LYS A 96 21.54 10.92 8.82
CA LYS A 96 22.48 12.05 8.77
C LYS A 96 22.95 12.35 7.35
N LEU A 97 23.09 11.34 6.51
CA LEU A 97 23.57 11.47 5.14
C LEU A 97 22.50 12.01 4.16
N ILE A 98 21.22 11.73 4.41
CA ILE A 98 20.12 12.01 3.46
C ILE A 98 19.22 13.17 3.94
N PHE A 99 19.04 13.36 5.25
CA PHE A 99 18.06 14.31 5.80
C PHE A 99 18.68 15.54 6.51
N THR A 100 20.00 15.61 6.69
CA THR A 100 20.63 16.81 7.27
C THR A 100 20.79 17.86 6.18
N SER A 101 20.50 19.13 6.48
CA SER A 101 20.59 20.24 5.52
C SER A 101 21.99 20.43 4.91
N ASP A 102 23.05 20.08 5.64
CA ASP A 102 24.44 20.13 5.15
C ASP A 102 24.93 18.82 4.50
N ALA A 103 24.04 17.84 4.29
CA ALA A 103 24.44 16.54 3.79
C ALA A 103 24.51 16.51 2.25
N PRO A 104 25.46 15.75 1.67
CA PRO A 104 25.67 15.72 0.22
C PRO A 104 24.48 15.15 -0.57
N LEU A 105 23.63 14.34 0.05
CA LEU A 105 22.44 13.74 -0.58
C LEU A 105 21.14 14.50 -0.27
N PHE A 106 21.21 15.63 0.43
CA PHE A 106 20.02 16.42 0.78
C PHE A 106 19.23 16.87 -0.45
N PHE A 107 19.91 17.14 -1.58
CA PHE A 107 19.27 17.52 -2.85
C PHE A 107 18.20 16.51 -3.30
N PHE A 108 18.42 15.22 -3.03
CA PHE A 108 17.50 14.16 -3.41
C PHE A 108 16.24 14.21 -2.55
N THR A 109 16.42 14.35 -1.23
CA THR A 109 15.32 14.50 -0.27
C THR A 109 14.51 15.75 -0.55
N ASP A 110 15.17 16.87 -0.79
CA ASP A 110 14.54 18.15 -1.11
C ASP A 110 13.71 18.05 -2.41
N SER A 111 14.28 17.44 -3.46
CA SER A 111 13.56 17.14 -4.70
C SER A 111 12.33 16.26 -4.46
N CYS A 112 12.45 15.24 -3.61
CA CYS A 112 11.33 14.37 -3.26
C CYS A 112 10.24 15.09 -2.44
N ILE A 113 10.62 16.02 -1.55
CA ILE A 113 9.67 16.84 -0.78
C ILE A 113 8.88 17.74 -1.74
N ILE A 114 9.57 18.47 -2.62
CA ILE A 114 8.94 19.34 -3.63
C ILE A 114 7.99 18.52 -4.53
N LEU A 115 8.44 17.34 -4.97
CA LEU A 115 7.60 16.45 -5.78
C LEU A 115 6.38 15.94 -5.00
N GLY A 116 6.54 15.63 -3.71
CA GLY A 116 5.46 15.21 -2.82
C GLY A 116 4.41 16.31 -2.62
N GLU A 117 4.85 17.55 -2.42
CA GLU A 117 3.95 18.72 -2.32
C GLU A 117 3.21 18.97 -3.63
N ALA A 118 3.89 18.89 -4.77
CA ALA A 118 3.30 19.04 -6.10
C ALA A 118 2.35 17.89 -6.47
N MET A 119 2.53 16.70 -5.88
CA MET A 119 1.69 15.54 -6.16
C MET A 119 0.26 15.72 -5.64
N ILE A 120 0.07 16.43 -4.52
CA ILE A 120 -1.27 16.67 -3.94
C ILE A 120 -2.21 17.37 -4.96
N PRO A 121 -1.88 18.54 -5.53
CA PRO A 121 -2.72 19.17 -6.54
C PRO A 121 -2.79 18.38 -7.84
N CYS A 122 -1.73 17.67 -8.25
CA CYS A 122 -1.75 16.85 -9.47
C CYS A 122 -2.77 15.70 -9.38
N ILE A 123 -2.80 14.99 -8.25
CA ILE A 123 -3.76 13.89 -8.04
C ILE A 123 -5.18 14.47 -7.93
N LEU A 124 -5.36 15.61 -7.27
CA LEU A 124 -6.67 16.27 -7.20
C LEU A 124 -7.16 16.70 -8.60
N LEU A 125 -6.27 17.19 -9.47
CA LEU A 125 -6.60 17.52 -10.85
C LEU A 125 -6.98 16.28 -11.67
N ALA A 126 -6.23 15.19 -11.54
CA ALA A 126 -6.56 13.92 -12.19
C ALA A 126 -7.92 13.37 -11.72
N LEU A 127 -8.21 13.49 -10.42
CA LEU A 127 -9.51 13.15 -9.85
C LEU A 127 -10.63 14.06 -10.41
N GLY A 128 -10.36 15.35 -10.57
CA GLY A 128 -11.27 16.29 -11.24
C GLY A 128 -11.53 15.93 -12.71
N GLY A 129 -10.52 15.43 -13.42
CA GLY A 129 -10.67 14.91 -14.79
C GLY A 129 -11.62 13.72 -14.87
N ASN A 130 -11.62 12.84 -13.86
CA ASN A 130 -12.58 11.73 -13.75
C ASN A 130 -14.02 12.20 -13.44
N LEU A 131 -14.23 13.48 -13.18
CA LEU A 131 -15.50 14.13 -12.85
C LEU A 131 -16.12 14.92 -14.02
N VAL A 132 -15.71 14.67 -15.26
CA VAL A 132 -16.19 15.42 -16.45
C VAL A 132 -17.72 15.48 -16.55
N ASP A 133 -18.41 14.39 -16.21
CA ASP A 133 -19.88 14.30 -16.23
C ASP A 133 -20.55 14.71 -14.90
N GLY A 134 -19.74 15.25 -13.97
CA GLY A 134 -20.15 15.66 -12.64
C GLY A 134 -20.23 14.52 -11.60
N PRO A 135 -20.16 14.87 -10.31
CA PRO A 135 -20.15 13.91 -9.19
C PRO A 135 -21.49 13.19 -8.97
N GLY A 136 -22.57 13.66 -9.60
CA GLY A 136 -23.91 13.08 -9.48
C GLY A 136 -24.22 11.97 -10.49
N SER A 137 -23.38 11.81 -11.53
CA SER A 137 -23.57 10.85 -12.62
C SER A 137 -22.87 9.50 -12.36
N SER A 138 -22.55 9.22 -11.10
CA SER A 138 -21.87 7.99 -10.69
C SER A 138 -22.83 6.81 -10.61
N LYS A 139 -22.35 5.62 -10.98
CA LYS A 139 -23.08 4.35 -10.81
C LYS A 139 -23.26 3.99 -9.33
N LEU A 140 -22.42 4.54 -8.45
CA LEU A 140 -22.64 4.45 -7.00
C LEU A 140 -23.80 5.39 -6.62
N GLY A 141 -24.92 4.80 -6.20
CA GLY A 141 -26.07 5.56 -5.75
C GLY A 141 -25.72 6.50 -4.57
N LEU A 142 -26.39 7.66 -4.52
CA LEU A 142 -26.18 8.69 -3.50
C LEU A 142 -26.31 8.15 -2.06
N ARG A 143 -27.16 7.13 -1.85
CA ARG A 143 -27.33 6.46 -0.54
C ARG A 143 -26.03 5.82 -0.07
N THR A 144 -25.30 5.15 -0.96
CA THR A 144 -24.02 4.51 -0.66
C THR A 144 -22.96 5.55 -0.36
N THR A 145 -22.89 6.62 -1.16
CA THR A 145 -21.96 7.74 -0.94
C THR A 145 -22.22 8.41 0.41
N ALA A 146 -23.48 8.71 0.74
CA ALA A 146 -23.86 9.29 2.02
C ALA A 146 -23.50 8.36 3.20
N ALA A 147 -23.72 7.06 3.06
CA ALA A 147 -23.33 6.08 4.09
C ALA A 147 -21.81 6.06 4.32
N ILE A 148 -21.00 6.12 3.26
CA ILE A 148 -19.53 6.19 3.36
C ILE A 148 -19.10 7.49 4.06
N ILE A 149 -19.68 8.61 3.67
CA ILE A 149 -19.39 9.93 4.27
C ILE A 149 -19.72 9.92 5.76
N PHE A 150 -20.93 9.47 6.13
CA PHE A 150 -21.36 9.42 7.52
C PHE A 150 -20.50 8.45 8.34
N ALA A 151 -20.24 7.25 7.84
CA ALA A 151 -19.41 6.29 8.53
C ALA A 151 -18.00 6.86 8.76
N ARG A 152 -17.38 7.45 7.74
CA ARG A 152 -16.00 7.94 7.83
C ARG A 152 -15.87 9.21 8.66
N LEU A 153 -16.76 10.19 8.49
CA LEU A 153 -16.63 11.50 9.12
C LEU A 153 -17.28 11.58 10.52
N LEU A 154 -18.27 10.73 10.83
CA LEU A 154 -18.97 10.78 12.11
C LEU A 154 -18.73 9.55 13.00
N LEU A 155 -18.57 8.35 12.43
CA LEU A 155 -18.41 7.13 13.26
C LEU A 155 -16.93 6.83 13.57
N VAL A 156 -16.04 6.95 12.59
CA VAL A 156 -14.61 6.64 12.79
C VAL A 156 -13.94 7.56 13.84
N PRO A 157 -14.17 8.88 13.87
CA PRO A 157 -13.48 9.77 14.81
C PRO A 157 -13.78 9.52 16.31
N PRO A 158 -15.05 9.33 16.74
CA PRO A 158 -15.33 9.02 18.14
C PRO A 158 -14.89 7.61 18.52
N VAL A 159 -14.92 6.64 17.60
CA VAL A 159 -14.31 5.31 17.84
C VAL A 159 -12.80 5.46 18.04
N GLY A 160 -12.12 6.24 17.21
CA GLY A 160 -10.69 6.56 17.37
C GLY A 160 -10.39 7.22 18.71
N LEU A 161 -11.22 8.17 19.14
CA LEU A 161 -11.11 8.80 20.45
C LEU A 161 -11.23 7.79 21.59
N GLY A 162 -12.22 6.89 21.53
CA GLY A 162 -12.36 5.81 22.51
C GLY A 162 -11.14 4.89 22.57
N ILE A 163 -10.59 4.52 21.41
CA ILE A 163 -9.39 3.67 21.32
C ILE A 163 -8.17 4.37 21.90
N VAL A 164 -7.94 5.64 21.56
CA VAL A 164 -6.79 6.41 22.06
C VAL A 164 -6.89 6.63 23.56
N MET A 165 -8.08 6.97 24.09
CA MET A 165 -8.29 7.12 25.53
C MET A 165 -8.10 5.80 26.28
N LEU A 166 -8.56 4.68 25.72
CA LEU A 166 -8.36 3.37 26.32
C LEU A 166 -6.88 2.98 26.32
N ALA A 167 -6.17 3.20 25.22
CA ALA A 167 -4.73 2.94 25.12
C ALA A 167 -3.93 3.81 26.11
N ASP A 168 -4.40 5.03 26.37
CA ASP A 168 -3.82 5.93 27.36
C ASP A 168 -4.01 5.39 28.78
N LYS A 169 -5.23 4.93 29.11
CA LYS A 169 -5.54 4.32 30.41
C LYS A 169 -4.76 3.02 30.66
N LEU A 170 -4.44 2.28 29.60
CA LEU A 170 -3.64 1.05 29.66
C LEU A 170 -2.12 1.32 29.70
N GLY A 171 -1.69 2.58 29.58
CA GLY A 171 -0.27 2.95 29.63
C GLY A 171 0.51 2.57 28.37
N PHE A 172 -0.14 2.36 27.22
CA PHE A 172 0.53 2.12 25.94
C PHE A 172 1.11 3.40 25.31
N LEU A 173 0.63 4.58 25.73
CA LEU A 173 1.09 5.85 25.20
C LEU A 173 2.18 6.45 26.10
N PRO A 174 3.16 7.18 25.51
CA PRO A 174 4.14 7.94 26.27
C PRO A 174 3.45 8.91 27.24
N ALA A 175 3.82 8.84 28.53
CA ALA A 175 3.19 9.65 29.56
C ALA A 175 3.43 11.15 29.31
N GLY A 176 2.35 11.93 29.31
CA GLY A 176 2.41 13.39 29.23
C GLY A 176 2.63 13.98 27.83
N ASP A 177 2.75 13.17 26.78
CA ASP A 177 2.90 13.69 25.40
C ASP A 177 1.53 13.95 24.75
N GLN A 178 1.00 15.15 25.00
CA GLN A 178 -0.28 15.59 24.41
C GLN A 178 -0.18 15.73 22.89
N MET A 179 0.99 16.04 22.35
CA MET A 179 1.19 16.17 20.91
C MET A 179 1.10 14.80 20.23
N PHE A 180 1.67 13.76 20.84
CA PHE A 180 1.53 12.38 20.36
C PHE A 180 0.07 11.92 20.36
N ARG A 181 -0.66 12.15 21.46
CA ARG A 181 -2.10 11.85 21.54
C ARG A 181 -2.92 12.58 20.48
N PHE A 182 -2.63 13.86 20.27
CA PHE A 182 -3.28 14.67 19.25
C PHE A 182 -3.06 14.13 17.84
N VAL A 183 -1.83 13.77 17.48
CA VAL A 183 -1.52 13.18 16.16
C VAL A 183 -2.25 11.86 15.93
N LEU A 184 -2.36 11.00 16.95
CA LEU A 184 -3.13 9.76 16.86
C LEU A 184 -4.62 10.02 16.59
N LEU A 185 -5.22 11.01 17.28
CA LEU A 185 -6.62 11.40 17.08
C LEU A 185 -6.86 12.01 15.70
N LEU A 186 -5.95 12.86 15.23
CA LEU A 186 -6.04 13.48 13.90
C LEU A 186 -6.14 12.44 12.78
N GLN A 187 -5.37 11.35 12.86
CA GLN A 187 -5.39 10.29 11.86
C GLN A 187 -6.76 9.62 11.72
N HIS A 188 -7.55 9.57 12.80
CA HIS A 188 -8.91 9.01 12.78
C HIS A 188 -9.95 9.98 12.22
N SER A 189 -9.69 11.28 12.27
CA SER A 189 -10.56 12.30 11.68
C SER A 189 -10.29 12.56 10.21
N MET A 190 -9.05 12.29 9.72
CA MET A 190 -8.68 12.59 8.34
C MET A 190 -9.64 11.98 7.31
N PRO A 191 -9.99 12.74 6.25
CA PRO A 191 -10.83 12.24 5.17
C PRO A 191 -10.19 11.04 4.47
N THR A 192 -11.00 10.34 3.69
CA THR A 192 -10.51 9.22 2.86
C THR A 192 -9.36 9.68 1.97
N SER A 193 -8.27 8.91 1.97
CA SER A 193 -7.09 9.21 1.17
C SER A 193 -7.43 9.30 -0.33
N VAL A 194 -7.00 10.39 -0.95
CA VAL A 194 -7.10 10.60 -2.40
C VAL A 194 -6.37 9.50 -3.19
N LEU A 195 -5.30 8.93 -2.63
CA LEU A 195 -4.57 7.82 -3.23
C LEU A 195 -5.45 6.59 -3.45
N SER A 196 -6.41 6.32 -2.57
CA SER A 196 -7.37 5.22 -2.76
C SER A 196 -8.23 5.43 -4.01
N GLY A 197 -8.54 6.68 -4.35
CA GLY A 197 -9.25 7.04 -5.58
C GLY A 197 -8.40 6.89 -6.82
N ALA A 198 -7.13 7.30 -6.74
CA ALA A 198 -6.18 7.08 -7.83
C ALA A 198 -6.03 5.58 -8.14
N VAL A 199 -5.92 4.75 -7.10
CA VAL A 199 -5.84 3.28 -7.26
C VAL A 199 -7.13 2.69 -7.83
N ALA A 200 -8.31 3.19 -7.42
CA ALA A 200 -9.58 2.79 -8.02
C ALA A 200 -9.68 3.22 -9.50
N SER A 201 -9.11 4.38 -9.84
CA SER A 201 -9.02 4.87 -11.22
C SER A 201 -8.16 3.94 -12.08
N LEU A 202 -7.02 3.46 -11.57
CA LEU A 202 -6.19 2.46 -12.24
C LEU A 202 -6.90 1.10 -12.42
N ARG A 203 -7.94 0.82 -11.63
CA ARG A 203 -8.76 -0.40 -11.73
C ARG A 203 -10.01 -0.24 -12.60
N GLY A 204 -10.19 0.91 -13.25
CA GLY A 204 -11.34 1.16 -14.13
C GLY A 204 -12.60 1.69 -13.43
N CYS A 205 -12.55 1.94 -12.11
CA CYS A 205 -13.67 2.51 -11.33
C CYS A 205 -13.38 3.98 -10.93
N GLY A 206 -12.76 4.74 -11.83
CA GLY A 206 -12.27 6.09 -11.54
C GLY A 206 -13.39 7.10 -11.31
N ARG A 207 -14.45 7.03 -12.12
CA ARG A 207 -15.62 7.93 -12.03
C ARG A 207 -16.31 7.79 -10.68
N GLU A 208 -16.55 6.56 -10.25
CA GLU A 208 -17.27 6.27 -9.01
C GLU A 208 -16.47 6.69 -7.79
N ALA A 209 -15.18 6.35 -7.76
CA ALA A 209 -14.30 6.70 -6.66
C ALA A 209 -14.09 8.22 -6.57
N ALA A 210 -13.91 8.89 -7.72
CA ALA A 210 -13.75 10.33 -7.78
C ALA A 210 -15.01 11.07 -7.28
N ALA A 211 -16.21 10.59 -7.63
CA ALA A 211 -17.46 11.16 -7.14
C ALA A 211 -17.62 11.05 -5.62
N VAL A 212 -17.30 9.88 -5.04
CA VAL A 212 -17.33 9.69 -3.58
C VAL A 212 -16.32 10.60 -2.90
N LEU A 213 -15.09 10.64 -3.41
CA LEU A 213 -14.03 11.46 -2.84
C LEU A 213 -14.35 12.95 -2.92
N PHE A 214 -14.95 13.43 -4.01
CA PHE A 214 -15.38 14.82 -4.15
C PHE A 214 -16.32 15.23 -3.00
N TRP A 215 -17.39 14.45 -2.77
CA TRP A 215 -18.33 14.75 -1.68
C TRP A 215 -17.68 14.59 -0.29
N VAL A 216 -16.89 13.54 -0.07
CA VAL A 216 -16.18 13.33 1.19
C VAL A 216 -15.29 14.54 1.52
N HIS A 217 -14.53 15.07 0.56
CA HIS A 217 -13.62 16.19 0.81
C HIS A 217 -14.36 17.50 1.10
N ILE A 218 -15.51 17.76 0.46
CA ILE A 218 -16.35 18.93 0.78
C ILE A 218 -16.86 18.85 2.22
N PHE A 219 -17.47 17.73 2.61
CA PHE A 219 -17.99 17.57 3.98
C PHE A 219 -16.88 17.47 5.03
N ALA A 220 -15.70 16.96 4.64
CA ALA A 220 -14.56 16.85 5.52
C ALA A 220 -14.07 18.21 6.01
N ILE A 221 -14.18 19.29 5.23
CA ILE A 221 -13.75 20.63 5.67
C ILE A 221 -14.48 21.02 6.97
N PHE A 222 -15.80 20.85 7.00
CA PHE A 222 -16.62 21.17 8.17
C PHE A 222 -16.41 20.16 9.31
N SER A 223 -16.42 18.86 8.99
CA SER A 223 -16.30 17.81 9.99
C SER A 223 -14.92 17.81 10.66
N MET A 224 -13.83 17.95 9.89
CA MET A 224 -12.47 18.04 10.42
C MET A 224 -12.31 19.26 11.32
N ALA A 225 -12.82 20.42 10.93
CA ALA A 225 -12.77 21.61 11.76
C ALA A 225 -13.42 21.35 13.13
N GLY A 226 -14.62 20.76 13.14
CA GLY A 226 -15.32 20.40 14.38
C GLY A 226 -14.53 19.41 15.25
N TRP A 227 -14.01 18.33 14.66
CA TRP A 227 -13.23 17.33 15.40
C TRP A 227 -11.91 17.88 15.93
N VAL A 228 -11.19 18.68 15.15
CA VAL A 228 -9.94 19.31 15.58
C VAL A 228 -10.20 20.25 16.76
N THR A 229 -11.24 21.09 16.69
CA THR A 229 -11.62 21.96 17.81
C THR A 229 -11.95 21.16 19.06
N LEU A 230 -12.69 20.05 18.91
CA LEU A 230 -13.01 19.15 20.02
C LEU A 230 -11.75 18.51 20.62
N TYR A 231 -10.83 18.02 19.79
CA TYR A 231 -9.59 17.40 20.26
C TYR A 231 -8.68 18.39 20.96
N LEU A 232 -8.57 19.62 20.46
CA LEU A 232 -7.79 20.66 21.10
C LEU A 232 -8.35 20.97 22.49
N ASN A 233 -9.68 21.14 22.63
CA ASN A 233 -10.33 21.42 23.92
C ASN A 233 -10.30 20.24 24.90
N LEU A 234 -10.15 19.00 24.40
CA LEU A 234 -10.05 17.81 25.25
C LEU A 234 -8.62 17.60 25.79
N LEU A 235 -7.60 17.97 25.01
CA LEU A 235 -6.18 17.71 25.34
C LEU A 235 -5.45 18.91 25.96
N PHE A 236 -5.87 20.15 25.64
CA PHE A 236 -5.27 21.41 26.09
C PHE A 236 -6.29 22.25 26.85
#